data_AF-A0A6A5XSU1-F1
#
_entry.id   AF-A0A6A5XSU1-F1
#
_cell.length_a   1.000
_cell.length_b   1.000
_cell.length_c   1.000
_cell.angle_alpha   90.00
_cell.angle_beta   90.00
_cell.angle_gamma   90.00
#
_symmetry.space_group_name_H-M   'P 1'
#
loop_
_entity.id
_entity.type
_entity.pdbx_description
1 polymer ?
#
loop_
_entity_poly.entity_id
_entity_poly.type
_entity_poly.pdbx_seq_one_letter_code
_entity_poly.pdbx_strand_id
1 'polypeptide(L)'
;MEIKEVHNELLEMKAKYAQDKFKIENFIVGLRNRKIRNEILGNYRDHPASAGLTVFCVSNSVYREYRQKAVADAIPWLNMSNIINLRRHCVGIVAESHLRAALAYMNDDFPAFLGSTQLWLEAGSGGTSAERKKVIIDAVALVQDRLDEMTAPFSDVNTVSEAIFSQFSDSISSDMEAHTRQWSHASRKAAKDWRGWYHTTFAAWCRNYGSHQTRQMEYHCWNEIAIEQMANDILRMWRVFKNDVDQIINRMKADITNDLRVVIEITHRSSRISDAAKRSLMTLMRTIQHRRLYLNYAIECAIDDHQARMQKLRVDLVSSIQSSIIGQRMVPYYKASIRECGGGSDLRKKAIICDDAFGSETLFDGHRTDFRERIFAIGEEFQQAVTEVIKKEVTIISIDLDSLRDDNVIQESERNPRFRTGLTETCDEVQTLLDDIRRVVDSVTSSA
;
A
#
# COMPACT_ATOMS: atom_id res chain seq x y z
N MET A 1 10.37 -14.27 66.63
CA MET A 1 11.34 -14.57 65.55
C MET A 1 10.68 -15.49 64.53
N GLU A 2 10.05 -16.57 64.98
CA GLU A 2 9.34 -17.59 64.18
C GLU A 2 8.27 -17.06 63.20
N ILE A 3 7.46 -16.04 63.55
CA ILE A 3 6.42 -15.52 62.63
C ILE A 3 7.02 -14.86 61.38
N LYS A 4 8.16 -14.18 61.51
CA LYS A 4 8.84 -13.55 60.35
C LYS A 4 9.48 -14.60 59.45
N GLU A 5 9.95 -15.70 60.03
CA GLU A 5 10.60 -16.80 59.34
C GLU A 5 9.57 -17.60 58.51
N VAL A 6 8.44 -17.97 59.12
CA VAL A 6 7.31 -18.62 58.42
C VAL A 6 6.72 -17.71 57.34
N HIS A 7 6.67 -16.39 57.57
CA HIS A 7 6.22 -15.44 56.55
C HIS A 7 7.16 -15.39 55.34
N ASN A 8 8.48 -15.40 55.57
CA ASN A 8 9.47 -15.44 54.50
C ASN A 8 9.42 -16.76 53.73
N GLU A 9 9.32 -17.90 54.40
CA GLU A 9 9.17 -19.21 53.74
C GLU A 9 7.91 -19.29 52.86
N LEU A 10 6.79 -18.71 53.32
CA LEU A 10 5.56 -18.64 52.53
C LEU A 10 5.73 -17.76 51.29
N LEU A 11 6.47 -16.65 51.38
CA LEU A 11 6.76 -15.78 50.24
C LEU A 11 7.64 -16.49 49.21
N GLU A 12 8.67 -17.22 49.66
CA GLU A 12 9.56 -18.01 48.81
C GLU A 12 8.81 -19.13 48.09
N MET A 13 7.95 -19.87 48.79
CA MET A 13 7.13 -20.91 48.17
C MET A 13 6.15 -20.35 47.14
N LYS A 14 5.52 -19.19 47.41
CA LYS A 14 4.64 -18.51 46.44
C LYS A 14 5.40 -18.06 45.20
N ALA A 15 6.59 -17.50 45.37
CA ALA A 15 7.45 -17.10 44.25
C ALA A 15 7.87 -18.30 43.40
N LYS A 16 8.27 -19.41 44.04
CA LYS A 16 8.64 -20.65 43.35
C LYS A 16 7.47 -21.26 42.58
N TYR A 17 6.29 -21.33 43.20
CA TYR A 17 5.07 -21.80 42.54
C TYR A 17 4.72 -20.95 41.31
N ALA A 18 4.78 -19.61 41.44
CA ALA A 18 4.51 -18.71 40.32
C ALA A 18 5.52 -18.90 39.17
N GLN A 19 6.79 -19.11 39.51
CA GLN A 19 7.85 -19.36 38.53
C GLN A 19 7.65 -20.70 37.80
N ASP A 20 7.32 -21.78 38.53
CA ASP A 20 7.12 -23.10 37.93
C ASP A 20 5.84 -23.15 37.10
N LYS A 21 4.77 -22.48 37.55
CA LYS A 21 3.56 -22.27 36.75
C LYS A 21 3.87 -21.54 35.45
N PHE A 22 4.64 -20.44 35.50
CA PHE A 22 5.06 -19.73 34.30
C PHE A 22 5.85 -20.63 33.34
N LYS A 23 6.80 -21.43 33.84
CA LYS A 23 7.61 -22.34 33.00
C LYS A 23 6.72 -23.33 32.23
N ILE A 24 5.76 -23.95 32.92
CA ILE A 24 4.84 -24.91 32.31
C ILE A 24 3.97 -24.23 31.25
N GLU A 25 3.36 -23.09 31.58
CA GLU A 25 2.53 -22.35 30.62
C GLU A 25 3.34 -21.89 29.41
N ASN A 26 4.55 -21.37 29.62
CA ASN A 26 5.44 -20.95 28.54
C ASN A 26 5.79 -22.12 27.61
N PHE A 27 6.05 -23.30 28.17
CA PHE A 27 6.35 -24.49 27.39
C PHE A 27 5.14 -24.94 26.54
N ILE A 28 3.96 -25.02 27.14
CA ILE A 28 2.71 -25.40 26.45
C ILE A 28 2.39 -24.41 25.33
N VAL A 29 2.44 -23.11 25.63
CA VAL A 29 2.20 -22.05 24.65
C VAL A 29 3.24 -22.11 23.53
N GLY A 30 4.51 -22.34 23.86
CA GLY A 30 5.59 -22.48 22.88
C GLY A 30 5.38 -23.64 21.91
N LEU A 31 4.97 -24.81 22.42
CA LEU A 31 4.65 -25.97 21.58
C LEU A 31 3.45 -25.71 20.68
N ARG A 32 2.35 -25.19 21.25
CA ARG A 32 1.14 -24.86 20.50
C ARG A 32 1.43 -23.85 19.39
N ASN A 33 2.11 -22.76 19.73
CA ASN A 33 2.43 -21.70 18.77
C ASN A 33 3.32 -22.22 17.63
N ARG A 34 4.28 -23.11 17.93
CA ARG A 34 5.12 -23.76 16.90
C ARG A 34 4.30 -24.65 15.97
N LYS A 35 3.42 -25.48 16.53
CA LYS A 35 2.52 -26.35 15.76
C LYS A 35 1.65 -25.51 14.82
N ILE A 36 0.94 -24.52 15.35
CA ILE A 36 0.05 -23.64 14.58
C ILE A 36 0.84 -22.92 13.48
N ARG A 37 2.00 -22.36 13.80
CA ARG A 37 2.84 -21.68 12.81
C ARG A 37 3.22 -22.61 11.65
N ASN A 38 3.66 -23.82 11.96
CA ASN A 38 4.06 -24.79 10.94
C ASN A 38 2.87 -25.25 10.09
N GLU A 39 1.71 -25.46 10.69
CA GLU A 39 0.47 -25.82 9.98
C GLU A 39 0.02 -24.69 9.04
N ILE A 40 0.00 -23.44 9.52
CA ILE A 40 -0.35 -22.29 8.67
C ILE A 40 0.67 -22.13 7.53
N LEU A 41 1.98 -22.13 7.82
CA LEU A 41 2.98 -22.00 6.76
C LEU A 41 2.93 -23.17 5.76
N GLY A 42 2.62 -24.38 6.22
CA GLY A 42 2.42 -25.54 5.36
C GLY A 42 1.21 -25.39 4.44
N ASN A 43 0.05 -25.01 5.00
CA ASN A 43 -1.20 -24.84 4.26
C ASN A 43 -1.11 -23.71 3.22
N TYR A 44 -0.32 -22.68 3.50
CA TYR A 44 -0.15 -21.53 2.61
C TYR A 44 1.09 -21.66 1.71
N ARG A 45 1.83 -22.77 1.72
CA ARG A 45 3.12 -22.89 1.01
C ARG A 45 3.02 -22.57 -0.49
N ASP A 46 1.99 -23.07 -1.15
CA ASP A 46 1.74 -22.88 -2.58
C ASP A 46 0.84 -21.67 -2.87
N HIS A 47 0.45 -20.92 -1.83
CA HIS A 47 -0.36 -19.72 -1.97
C HIS A 47 0.52 -18.56 -2.46
N PRO A 48 0.09 -17.75 -3.45
CA PRO A 48 0.89 -16.61 -3.94
C PRO A 48 1.29 -15.58 -2.87
N ALA A 49 0.54 -15.52 -1.76
CA ALA A 49 0.84 -14.67 -0.60
C ALA A 49 1.80 -15.31 0.43
N SER A 50 2.43 -16.45 0.11
CA SER A 50 3.33 -17.17 1.02
C SER A 50 4.70 -16.50 1.14
N ALA A 51 5.14 -15.80 0.09
CA ALA A 51 6.36 -15.01 0.09
C ALA A 51 6.24 -13.87 1.12
N GLY A 52 6.85 -14.04 2.29
CA GLY A 52 6.85 -13.05 3.37
C GLY A 52 5.79 -13.23 4.46
N LEU A 53 5.00 -14.32 4.44
CA LEU A 53 3.97 -14.55 5.46
C LEU A 53 4.58 -14.72 6.86
N THR A 54 4.42 -13.70 7.70
CA THR A 54 4.90 -13.73 9.10
C THR A 54 3.76 -14.09 10.05
N VAL A 55 3.84 -15.26 10.69
CA VAL A 55 2.78 -15.76 11.59
C VAL A 55 3.08 -15.44 13.05
N PHE A 56 2.22 -14.61 13.65
CA PHE A 56 2.22 -14.28 15.08
C PHE A 56 1.07 -14.99 15.80
N CYS A 57 1.39 -15.95 16.67
CA CYS A 57 0.43 -16.50 17.63
C CYS A 57 0.35 -15.55 18.83
N VAL A 58 -0.76 -14.83 18.99
CA VAL A 58 -0.93 -13.81 20.05
C VAL A 58 -2.00 -14.18 21.06
N SER A 59 -1.85 -13.70 22.30
CA SER A 59 -2.83 -13.89 23.38
C SER A 59 -3.28 -12.56 23.98
N ASN A 60 -4.47 -12.11 23.58
CA ASN A 60 -5.08 -10.88 24.10
C ASN A 60 -5.42 -10.97 25.59
N SER A 61 -5.80 -12.15 26.08
CA SER A 61 -6.10 -12.37 27.50
C SER A 61 -4.86 -12.19 28.36
N VAL A 62 -3.76 -12.88 28.04
CA VAL A 62 -2.48 -12.79 28.76
C VAL A 62 -1.95 -11.35 28.72
N TYR A 63 -2.00 -10.70 27.56
CA TYR A 63 -1.55 -9.31 27.47
C TYR A 63 -2.38 -8.36 28.36
N ARG A 64 -3.71 -8.48 28.36
CA ARG A 64 -4.59 -7.63 29.18
C ARG A 64 -4.38 -7.84 30.68
N GLU A 65 -4.12 -9.08 31.10
CA GLU A 65 -3.94 -9.43 32.52
C GLU A 65 -2.62 -8.87 33.10
N TYR A 66 -1.53 -8.87 32.32
CA TYR A 66 -0.20 -8.54 32.83
C TYR A 66 0.29 -7.13 32.47
N ARG A 67 -0.32 -6.42 31.51
CA ARG A 67 0.13 -5.08 31.03
C ARG A 67 0.17 -3.96 32.08
N GLN A 68 -0.54 -4.10 33.19
CA GLN A 68 -0.60 -3.10 34.27
C GLN A 68 0.17 -3.53 35.53
N LYS A 69 0.78 -4.72 35.53
CA LYS A 69 1.58 -5.21 36.66
C LYS A 69 2.98 -4.59 36.65
N ALA A 70 3.71 -4.70 37.76
CA ALA A 70 5.08 -4.22 37.87
C ALA A 70 6.00 -4.87 36.81
N VAL A 71 6.99 -4.12 36.33
CA VAL A 71 7.82 -4.49 35.17
C VAL A 71 8.48 -5.87 35.33
N ALA A 72 9.04 -6.16 36.50
CA ALA A 72 9.71 -7.44 36.78
C ALA A 72 8.77 -8.65 36.63
N ASP A 73 7.51 -8.50 37.04
CA ASP A 73 6.50 -9.56 36.97
C ASP A 73 5.77 -9.59 35.63
N ALA A 74 5.66 -8.45 34.94
CA ALA A 74 4.91 -8.33 33.70
C ALA A 74 5.70 -8.84 32.48
N ILE A 75 7.00 -8.52 32.38
CA ILE A 75 7.81 -8.78 31.18
C ILE A 75 7.74 -10.24 30.69
N PRO A 76 7.94 -11.27 31.55
CA PRO A 76 7.93 -12.65 31.08
C PRO A 76 6.60 -13.04 30.42
N TRP A 77 5.48 -12.60 31.01
CA TRP A 77 4.14 -12.86 30.52
C TRP A 77 3.79 -12.05 29.28
N LEU A 78 4.22 -10.78 29.22
CA LEU A 78 4.06 -9.94 28.04
C LEU A 78 4.82 -10.51 26.84
N ASN A 79 6.02 -11.05 27.06
CA ASN A 79 6.78 -11.75 26.03
C ASN A 79 6.05 -13.04 25.57
N MET A 80 5.52 -13.83 26.51
CA MET A 80 4.74 -15.04 26.18
C MET A 80 3.47 -14.72 25.36
N SER A 81 2.83 -13.57 25.62
CA SER A 81 1.66 -13.12 24.85
C SER A 81 1.94 -12.86 23.37
N ASN A 82 3.22 -12.66 23.02
CA ASN A 82 3.75 -12.36 21.69
C ASN A 82 3.23 -11.05 21.05
N ILE A 83 2.41 -10.26 21.76
CA ILE A 83 1.93 -8.95 21.28
C ILE A 83 3.07 -7.95 21.15
N ILE A 84 4.10 -8.03 22.00
CA ILE A 84 5.28 -7.17 21.90
C ILE A 84 6.03 -7.40 20.59
N ASN A 85 6.19 -8.66 20.18
CA ASN A 85 6.86 -9.01 18.92
C ASN A 85 6.01 -8.61 17.71
N LEU A 86 4.69 -8.79 17.77
CA LEU A 86 3.77 -8.28 16.73
C LEU A 86 3.91 -6.76 16.59
N ARG A 87 3.86 -6.01 17.71
CA ARG A 87 4.07 -4.56 17.69
C ARG A 87 5.41 -4.16 17.12
N ARG A 88 6.50 -4.84 17.53
CA ARG A 88 7.84 -4.58 17.00
C ARG A 88 7.89 -4.80 15.49
N HIS A 89 7.25 -5.84 14.99
CA HIS A 89 7.14 -6.10 13.55
C HIS A 89 6.35 -5.00 12.83
N CYS A 90 5.17 -4.61 13.34
CA CYS A 90 4.40 -3.51 12.77
C CYS A 90 5.18 -2.18 12.78
N VAL A 91 5.88 -1.88 13.87
CA VAL A 91 6.75 -0.69 13.96
C VAL A 91 7.92 -0.80 12.99
N GLY A 92 8.50 -1.99 12.80
CA GLY A 92 9.57 -2.22 11.84
C GLY A 92 9.15 -1.94 10.40
N ILE A 93 7.95 -2.39 10.00
CA ILE A 93 7.37 -2.09 8.68
C ILE A 93 7.25 -0.57 8.48
N VAL A 94 6.70 0.13 9.48
CA VAL A 94 6.53 1.59 9.42
C VAL A 94 7.89 2.31 9.45
N ALA A 95 8.83 1.85 10.26
CA ALA A 95 10.18 2.42 10.34
C ALA A 95 10.95 2.30 9.01
N GLU A 96 10.80 1.20 8.29
CA GLU A 96 11.40 1.04 6.95
C GLU A 96 10.82 2.05 5.96
N SER A 97 9.49 2.23 5.95
CA SER A 97 8.84 3.22 5.09
C SER A 97 9.30 4.65 5.41
N HIS A 98 9.44 4.99 6.69
CA HIS A 98 9.92 6.30 7.13
C HIS A 98 11.40 6.51 6.80
N LEU A 99 12.24 5.48 6.95
CA LEU A 99 13.64 5.55 6.56
C LEU A 99 13.76 5.79 5.05
N ARG A 100 13.00 5.05 4.23
CA ARG A 100 12.98 5.24 2.77
C ARG A 100 12.57 6.66 2.37
N ALA A 101 11.53 7.20 3.01
CA ALA A 101 11.08 8.58 2.79
C ALA A 101 12.13 9.61 3.21
N ALA A 102 12.77 9.42 4.36
CA ALA A 102 13.83 10.29 4.85
C ALA A 102 15.05 10.28 3.91
N LEU A 103 15.43 9.10 3.40
CA LEU A 103 16.52 8.95 2.44
C LEU A 103 16.21 9.63 1.12
N ALA A 104 15.02 9.43 0.55
CA ALA A 104 14.62 10.12 -0.68
C ALA A 104 14.63 11.65 -0.51
N TYR A 105 14.18 12.16 0.64
CA TYR A 105 14.25 13.59 0.94
C TYR A 105 15.70 14.11 1.01
N MET A 106 16.57 13.44 1.76
CA MET A 106 17.97 13.86 1.95
C MET A 106 18.83 13.67 0.70
N ASN A 107 18.56 12.62 -0.08
CA ASN A 107 19.38 12.23 -1.22
C ASN A 107 18.96 12.89 -2.52
N ASP A 108 17.68 13.27 -2.64
CA ASP A 108 17.11 13.70 -3.91
C ASP A 108 16.35 15.03 -3.79
N ASP A 109 15.31 15.13 -2.97
CA ASP A 109 14.45 16.34 -2.91
C ASP A 109 15.21 17.60 -2.44
N PHE A 110 15.92 17.50 -1.31
CA PHE A 110 16.64 18.63 -0.74
C PHE A 110 17.82 19.12 -1.61
N PRO A 111 18.65 18.23 -2.19
CA PRO A 111 19.65 18.64 -3.20
C PRO A 111 19.05 19.24 -4.48
N ALA A 112 17.89 18.76 -4.94
CA ALA A 112 17.18 19.38 -6.04
C ALA A 112 16.80 20.83 -5.69
N PHE A 113 16.30 21.07 -4.48
CA PHE A 113 16.01 22.42 -3.99
C PHE A 113 17.26 23.33 -3.92
N LEU A 114 18.39 22.81 -3.44
CA LEU A 114 19.66 23.55 -3.46
C LEU A 114 20.10 23.87 -4.90
N GLY A 115 19.93 22.92 -5.80
CA GLY A 115 20.19 23.09 -7.23
C GLY A 115 19.37 24.22 -7.85
N SER A 116 18.06 24.26 -7.58
CA SER A 116 17.17 25.37 -7.97
C SER A 116 17.66 26.73 -7.45
N THR A 117 18.08 26.78 -6.17
CA THR A 117 18.62 28.00 -5.56
C THR A 117 19.92 28.43 -6.23
N GLN A 118 20.79 27.48 -6.55
CA GLN A 118 22.05 27.72 -7.26
C GLN A 118 21.81 28.23 -8.68
N LEU A 119 20.81 27.69 -9.40
CA LEU A 119 20.43 28.19 -10.72
C LEU A 119 20.02 29.66 -10.69
N TRP A 120 19.22 30.06 -9.69
CA TRP A 120 18.84 31.45 -9.48
C TRP A 120 20.06 32.35 -9.21
N LEU A 121 21.01 31.90 -8.37
CA LEU A 121 22.25 32.62 -8.09
C LEU A 121 23.14 32.79 -9.33
N GLU A 122 23.18 31.78 -10.19
CA GLU A 122 23.99 31.77 -11.41
C GLU A 122 23.39 32.63 -12.53
N ALA A 123 22.06 32.71 -12.61
CA ALA A 123 21.35 33.59 -13.55
C ALA A 123 21.74 35.07 -13.31
N GLY A 124 21.87 35.48 -12.05
CA GLY A 124 22.26 36.84 -11.64
C GLY A 124 23.74 37.20 -11.71
N SER A 125 24.61 36.30 -12.16
CA SER A 125 26.06 36.48 -12.08
C SER A 125 26.68 37.36 -13.19
N GLY A 126 25.87 38.18 -13.87
CA GLY A 126 26.33 39.34 -14.65
C GLY A 126 27.38 39.02 -15.71
N GLY A 127 26.95 38.50 -16.86
CA GLY A 127 27.85 38.22 -17.99
C GLY A 127 27.14 37.47 -19.11
N THR A 128 26.16 38.10 -19.74
CA THR A 128 25.37 37.50 -20.83
C THR A 128 25.87 38.02 -22.17
N SER A 129 26.80 37.27 -22.79
CA SER A 129 26.93 37.37 -24.25
C SER A 129 25.59 36.91 -24.86
N ALA A 130 25.15 37.55 -25.94
CA ALA A 130 23.91 37.17 -26.64
C ALA A 130 23.92 35.68 -27.05
N GLU A 131 25.11 35.14 -27.31
CA GLU A 131 25.34 33.74 -27.64
C GLU A 131 25.07 32.78 -26.47
N ARG A 132 25.52 33.12 -25.24
CA ARG A 132 25.16 32.35 -24.02
C ARG A 132 23.65 32.31 -23.82
N LYS A 133 22.98 33.46 -23.95
CA LYS A 133 21.54 33.59 -23.74
C LYS A 133 20.75 32.76 -24.75
N LYS A 134 21.15 32.77 -26.02
CA LYS A 134 20.51 31.98 -27.07
C LYS A 134 20.59 30.47 -26.79
N VAL A 135 21.76 29.95 -26.44
CA VAL A 135 21.95 28.51 -26.13
C VAL A 135 21.08 28.07 -24.95
N ILE A 136 20.97 28.90 -23.91
CA ILE A 136 20.12 28.60 -22.75
C ILE A 136 18.64 28.59 -23.17
N ILE A 137 18.17 29.58 -23.93
CA ILE A 137 16.78 29.65 -24.40
C ILE A 137 16.42 28.43 -25.26
N ASP A 138 17.29 28.08 -26.22
CA ASP A 138 17.06 26.94 -27.12
C ASP A 138 17.00 25.62 -26.33
N ALA A 139 17.90 25.45 -25.34
CA ALA A 139 17.88 24.28 -24.47
C ALA A 139 16.63 24.21 -23.58
N VAL A 140 16.25 25.35 -22.98
CA VAL A 140 15.05 25.48 -22.14
C VAL A 140 13.79 25.13 -22.94
N ALA A 141 13.66 25.64 -24.17
CA ALA A 141 12.52 25.35 -25.03
C ALA A 141 12.38 23.84 -25.30
N LEU A 142 13.48 23.17 -25.68
CA LEU A 142 13.47 21.73 -25.93
C LEU A 142 13.13 20.90 -24.68
N VAL A 143 13.58 21.35 -23.51
CA VAL A 143 13.22 20.71 -22.24
C VAL A 143 11.73 20.91 -21.95
N GLN A 144 11.23 22.14 -22.07
CA GLN A 144 9.82 22.44 -21.79
C GLN A 144 8.88 21.66 -22.71
N ASP A 145 9.18 21.60 -24.01
CA ASP A 145 8.40 20.81 -24.98
C ASP A 145 8.27 19.35 -24.53
N ARG A 146 9.36 18.75 -24.02
CA ARG A 146 9.33 17.36 -23.54
C ARG A 146 8.54 17.19 -22.24
N LEU A 147 8.57 18.17 -21.33
CA LEU A 147 7.78 18.15 -20.10
C LEU A 147 6.28 18.33 -20.38
N ASP A 148 5.95 19.14 -21.38
CA ASP A 148 4.58 19.36 -21.84
C ASP A 148 4.00 18.08 -22.46
N GLU A 149 4.79 17.35 -23.26
CA GLU A 149 4.42 16.02 -23.78
C GLU A 149 4.14 15.01 -22.65
N MET A 150 4.98 14.97 -21.62
CA MET A 150 4.83 14.06 -20.48
C MET A 150 3.54 14.33 -19.69
N THR A 151 3.11 15.60 -19.62
CA THR A 151 1.90 16.03 -18.89
C THR A 151 0.66 16.19 -19.78
N ALA A 152 0.78 15.90 -21.08
CA ALA A 152 -0.30 16.04 -22.04
C ALA A 152 -1.50 15.15 -21.70
N PRO A 153 -2.74 15.54 -22.05
CA PRO A 153 -3.95 14.78 -21.71
C PRO A 153 -3.96 13.32 -22.18
N PHE A 154 -3.21 13.00 -23.24
CA PHE A 154 -3.13 11.66 -23.82
C PHE A 154 -1.84 10.91 -23.45
N SER A 155 -1.06 11.41 -22.50
CA SER A 155 0.12 10.70 -22.01
C SER A 155 -0.28 9.43 -21.25
N ASP A 156 0.64 8.48 -21.15
CA ASP A 156 0.40 7.20 -20.44
C ASP A 156 -0.03 7.44 -18.99
N VAL A 157 0.46 8.51 -18.37
CA VAL A 157 0.08 8.94 -17.01
C VAL A 157 -1.41 9.28 -16.92
N ASN A 158 -1.92 10.06 -17.88
CA ASN A 158 -3.30 10.55 -17.87
C ASN A 158 -4.31 9.54 -18.42
N THR A 159 -3.86 8.39 -18.93
CA THR A 159 -4.70 7.34 -19.52
C THR A 159 -4.56 5.98 -18.82
N VAL A 160 -3.73 5.87 -17.78
CA VAL A 160 -3.46 4.60 -17.08
C VAL A 160 -4.71 4.01 -16.43
N SER A 161 -5.60 4.85 -15.87
CA SER A 161 -6.87 4.40 -15.29
C SER A 161 -7.79 3.80 -16.35
N GLU A 162 -7.92 4.47 -17.50
CA GLU A 162 -8.70 3.99 -18.64
C GLU A 162 -8.13 2.67 -19.18
N ALA A 163 -6.81 2.53 -19.27
CA ALA A 163 -6.14 1.31 -19.70
C ALA A 163 -6.41 0.14 -18.73
N ILE A 164 -6.30 0.38 -17.41
CA ILE A 164 -6.64 -0.62 -16.38
C ILE A 164 -8.12 -1.04 -16.49
N PHE A 165 -9.02 -0.08 -16.72
CA PHE A 165 -10.45 -0.36 -16.82
C PHE A 165 -10.82 -1.10 -18.11
N SER A 166 -10.16 -0.79 -19.23
CA SER A 166 -10.29 -1.55 -20.48
C SER A 166 -9.87 -3.01 -20.24
N GLN A 167 -8.71 -3.22 -19.61
CA GLN A 167 -8.23 -4.57 -19.29
C GLN A 167 -9.20 -5.35 -18.38
N PHE A 168 -9.81 -4.66 -17.42
CA PHE A 168 -10.85 -5.26 -16.57
C PHE A 168 -12.08 -5.68 -17.39
N SER A 169 -12.53 -4.81 -18.28
CA SER A 169 -13.71 -5.07 -19.13
C SER A 169 -13.48 -6.27 -20.04
N ASP A 170 -12.29 -6.34 -20.63
CA ASP A 170 -11.89 -7.39 -21.57
C ASP A 170 -11.64 -8.74 -20.89
N SER A 171 -10.98 -8.76 -19.73
CA SER A 171 -10.49 -10.00 -19.10
C SER A 171 -11.33 -10.52 -17.93
N ILE A 172 -12.18 -9.68 -17.34
CA ILE A 172 -12.93 -10.05 -16.14
C ILE A 172 -14.43 -9.84 -16.37
N SER A 173 -14.85 -8.63 -16.72
CA SER A 173 -16.28 -8.28 -16.70
C SER A 173 -17.12 -9.19 -17.60
N SER A 174 -16.63 -9.47 -18.80
CA SER A 174 -17.28 -10.35 -19.79
C SER A 174 -17.34 -11.80 -19.31
N ASP A 175 -16.25 -12.31 -18.73
CA ASP A 175 -16.19 -13.67 -18.19
C ASP A 175 -17.12 -13.85 -16.98
N MET A 176 -17.17 -12.87 -16.07
CA MET A 176 -18.10 -12.91 -14.94
C MET A 176 -19.56 -12.94 -15.41
N GLU A 177 -19.90 -12.21 -16.47
CA GLU A 177 -21.24 -12.24 -17.07
C GLU A 177 -21.60 -13.63 -17.56
N ALA A 178 -20.69 -14.26 -18.31
CA ALA A 178 -20.89 -15.60 -18.84
C ALA A 178 -21.09 -16.67 -17.75
N HIS A 179 -20.40 -16.53 -16.61
CA HIS A 179 -20.45 -17.51 -15.51
C HIS A 179 -21.56 -17.25 -14.48
N THR A 180 -22.26 -16.11 -14.52
CA THR A 180 -23.26 -15.70 -13.51
C THR A 180 -24.36 -16.76 -13.29
N ARG A 181 -24.87 -17.36 -14.36
CA ARG A 181 -25.86 -18.45 -14.29
C ARG A 181 -25.30 -19.72 -13.63
N GLN A 182 -24.06 -20.06 -13.95
CA GLN A 182 -23.39 -21.23 -13.36
C GLN A 182 -23.16 -21.02 -11.86
N TRP A 183 -22.74 -19.82 -11.46
CA TRP A 183 -22.51 -19.49 -10.06
C TRP A 183 -23.78 -19.53 -9.23
N SER A 184 -24.87 -18.92 -9.71
CA SER A 184 -26.17 -19.01 -9.03
C SER A 184 -26.70 -20.45 -8.94
N HIS A 185 -26.49 -21.27 -9.98
CA HIS A 185 -26.86 -22.68 -9.92
C HIS A 185 -26.03 -23.46 -8.89
N ALA A 186 -24.71 -23.28 -8.87
CA ALA A 186 -23.82 -23.93 -7.91
C ALA A 186 -24.14 -23.51 -6.47
N SER A 187 -24.38 -22.22 -6.27
CA SER A 187 -24.75 -21.64 -4.98
C SER A 187 -26.10 -22.15 -4.48
N ARG A 188 -27.12 -22.22 -5.36
CA ARG A 188 -28.41 -22.85 -5.06
C ARG A 188 -28.25 -24.32 -4.71
N LYS A 189 -27.38 -25.04 -5.41
CA LYS A 189 -27.11 -26.46 -5.15
C LYS A 189 -26.52 -26.65 -3.76
N ALA A 190 -25.51 -25.85 -3.37
CA ALA A 190 -24.96 -25.84 -2.02
C ALA A 190 -26.04 -25.52 -0.97
N ALA A 191 -26.91 -24.57 -1.26
CA ALA A 191 -27.98 -24.16 -0.35
C ALA A 191 -29.07 -25.23 -0.13
N LYS A 192 -29.20 -26.24 -1.02
CA LYS A 192 -30.16 -27.34 -0.84
C LYS A 192 -29.87 -28.18 0.41
N ASP A 193 -28.60 -28.36 0.75
CA ASP A 193 -28.20 -29.14 1.92
C ASP A 193 -28.72 -28.48 3.20
N TRP A 194 -28.64 -27.15 3.27
CA TRP A 194 -29.11 -26.37 4.43
C TRP A 194 -30.63 -26.25 4.49
N ARG A 195 -31.31 -26.32 3.34
CA ARG A 195 -32.78 -26.31 3.29
C ARG A 195 -33.40 -27.49 4.06
N GLY A 196 -32.69 -28.62 4.10
CA GLY A 196 -33.07 -29.79 4.89
C GLY A 196 -32.83 -29.66 6.39
N TRP A 197 -32.14 -28.62 6.86
CA TRP A 197 -31.80 -28.48 8.28
C TRP A 197 -33.04 -28.19 9.13
N TYR A 198 -33.00 -28.67 10.37
CA TYR A 198 -34.02 -28.38 11.37
C TYR A 198 -34.14 -26.87 11.63
N HIS A 199 -35.35 -26.38 11.80
CA HIS A 199 -35.67 -24.95 11.76
C HIS A 199 -34.89 -24.11 12.78
N THR A 200 -34.60 -24.65 13.97
CA THR A 200 -33.83 -23.91 15.00
C THR A 200 -32.36 -23.79 14.62
N THR A 201 -31.79 -24.81 14.00
CA THR A 201 -30.41 -24.79 13.47
C THR A 201 -30.29 -23.78 12.35
N PHE A 202 -31.19 -23.83 11.37
CA PHE A 202 -31.18 -22.89 10.25
C PHE A 202 -31.29 -21.43 10.72
N ALA A 203 -32.19 -21.16 11.67
CA ALA A 203 -32.33 -19.84 12.27
C ALA A 203 -31.09 -19.40 13.08
N ALA A 204 -30.33 -20.33 13.66
CA ALA A 204 -29.09 -20.01 14.36
C ALA A 204 -28.01 -19.50 13.41
N TRP A 205 -27.84 -20.12 12.24
CA TRP A 205 -26.90 -19.62 11.23
C TRP A 205 -27.34 -18.28 10.65
N CYS A 206 -28.64 -18.08 10.42
CA CYS A 206 -29.16 -16.78 9.98
C CYS A 206 -28.81 -15.66 10.98
N ARG A 207 -28.97 -15.90 12.29
CA ARG A 207 -28.62 -14.95 13.35
C ARG A 207 -27.13 -14.64 13.44
N ASN A 208 -26.28 -15.51 12.91
CA ASN A 208 -24.83 -15.34 12.88
C ASN A 208 -24.33 -15.10 11.44
N TYR A 209 -25.16 -14.52 10.57
CA TYR A 209 -24.80 -14.12 9.20
C TYR A 209 -24.14 -15.25 8.38
N GLY A 210 -24.61 -16.48 8.58
CA GLY A 210 -24.16 -17.66 7.84
C GLY A 210 -22.87 -18.31 8.36
N SER A 211 -22.23 -17.78 9.40
CA SER A 211 -21.02 -18.37 9.99
C SER A 211 -21.28 -18.75 11.46
N HIS A 212 -21.39 -20.05 11.73
CA HIS A 212 -21.65 -20.53 13.08
C HIS A 212 -21.15 -21.96 13.31
N GLN A 213 -21.14 -22.35 14.59
CA GLN A 213 -20.91 -23.72 15.05
C GLN A 213 -21.79 -23.99 16.26
N THR A 214 -22.19 -25.24 16.47
CA THR A 214 -22.93 -25.64 17.67
C THR A 214 -22.26 -26.87 18.31
N ARG A 215 -22.75 -27.33 19.47
CA ARG A 215 -22.22 -28.56 20.08
C ARG A 215 -22.48 -29.82 19.25
N GLN A 216 -23.49 -29.80 18.39
CA GLN A 216 -23.96 -30.95 17.60
C GLN A 216 -23.59 -30.85 16.12
N MET A 217 -23.20 -29.67 15.64
CA MET A 217 -22.78 -29.44 14.26
C MET A 217 -21.47 -28.69 14.22
N GLU A 218 -20.58 -29.15 13.36
CA GLU A 218 -19.29 -28.51 13.10
C GLU A 218 -19.46 -27.09 12.56
N TYR A 219 -18.34 -26.38 12.53
CA TYR A 219 -18.29 -25.04 11.99
C TYR A 219 -18.61 -25.06 10.48
N HIS A 220 -19.57 -24.23 10.07
CA HIS A 220 -19.88 -23.98 8.67
C HIS A 220 -19.98 -22.49 8.38
N CYS A 221 -19.42 -22.08 7.24
CA CYS A 221 -19.63 -20.77 6.66
C CYS A 221 -20.44 -20.92 5.37
N TRP A 222 -21.73 -20.61 5.42
CA TRP A 222 -22.64 -20.70 4.27
C TRP A 222 -22.16 -19.85 3.10
N ASN A 223 -21.71 -18.62 3.36
CA ASN A 223 -21.21 -17.75 2.31
C ASN A 223 -20.02 -18.39 1.59
N GLU A 224 -19.07 -18.99 2.32
CA GLU A 224 -17.87 -19.63 1.77
C GLU A 224 -18.22 -20.78 0.84
N ILE A 225 -19.07 -21.69 1.32
CA ILE A 225 -19.50 -22.87 0.55
C ILE A 225 -20.34 -22.43 -0.66
N ALA A 226 -21.22 -21.44 -0.47
CA ALA A 226 -22.11 -20.95 -1.52
C ALA A 226 -21.38 -20.26 -2.68
N ILE A 227 -20.21 -19.65 -2.43
CA ILE A 227 -19.44 -18.94 -3.47
C ILE A 227 -18.21 -19.70 -3.95
N GLU A 228 -17.95 -20.92 -3.47
CA GLU A 228 -16.72 -21.66 -3.75
C GLU A 228 -16.38 -21.69 -5.26
N GLN A 229 -17.37 -22.01 -6.11
CA GLN A 229 -17.22 -22.00 -7.56
C GLN A 229 -16.81 -20.61 -8.08
N MET A 230 -17.55 -19.56 -7.70
CA MET A 230 -17.27 -18.18 -8.09
C MET A 230 -15.88 -17.74 -7.64
N ALA A 231 -15.51 -18.02 -6.39
CA ALA A 231 -14.21 -17.67 -5.83
C ALA A 231 -13.08 -18.34 -6.62
N ASN A 232 -13.21 -19.63 -6.96
CA ASN A 232 -12.22 -20.35 -7.75
C ASN A 232 -12.06 -19.75 -9.17
N ASP A 233 -13.17 -19.41 -9.82
CA ASP A 233 -13.16 -18.83 -11.16
C ASP A 233 -12.54 -17.42 -11.13
N ILE A 234 -12.96 -16.56 -10.18
CA ILE A 234 -12.39 -15.21 -9.97
C ILE A 234 -10.90 -15.27 -9.68
N LEU A 235 -10.43 -16.19 -8.83
CA LEU A 235 -9.00 -16.31 -8.51
C LEU A 235 -8.14 -16.64 -9.72
N ARG A 236 -8.68 -17.38 -10.71
CA ARG A 236 -7.99 -17.67 -11.97
C ARG A 236 -7.93 -16.44 -12.86
N MET A 237 -9.07 -15.79 -13.10
CA MET A 237 -9.16 -14.55 -13.88
C MET A 237 -8.27 -13.45 -13.29
N TRP A 238 -8.31 -13.28 -11.96
CA TRP A 238 -7.53 -12.28 -11.24
C TRP A 238 -6.03 -12.40 -11.50
N ARG A 239 -5.49 -13.61 -11.62
CA ARG A 239 -4.04 -13.80 -11.83
C ARG A 239 -3.60 -13.22 -13.16
N VAL A 240 -4.37 -13.45 -14.22
CA VAL A 240 -4.08 -12.93 -15.56
C VAL A 240 -4.24 -11.41 -15.55
N PHE A 241 -5.40 -10.93 -15.12
CA PHE A 241 -5.69 -9.50 -15.02
C PHE A 241 -4.64 -8.72 -14.22
N LYS A 242 -4.22 -9.23 -13.04
CA LYS A 242 -3.22 -8.57 -12.20
C LYS A 242 -1.87 -8.44 -12.93
N ASN A 243 -1.46 -9.48 -13.65
CA ASN A 243 -0.22 -9.46 -14.43
C ASN A 243 -0.28 -8.42 -15.57
N ASP A 244 -1.44 -8.30 -16.22
CA ASP A 244 -1.62 -7.32 -17.29
C ASP A 244 -1.62 -5.89 -16.75
N VAL A 245 -2.29 -5.65 -15.62
CA VAL A 245 -2.24 -4.37 -14.88
C VAL A 245 -0.81 -4.02 -14.47
N ASP A 246 -0.04 -4.99 -13.95
CA ASP A 246 1.36 -4.77 -13.60
C ASP A 246 2.21 -4.40 -14.82
N GLN A 247 1.93 -4.97 -16.00
CA GLN A 247 2.62 -4.56 -17.24
C GLN A 247 2.25 -3.15 -17.66
N ILE A 248 0.98 -2.75 -17.57
CA ILE A 248 0.52 -1.39 -17.88
C ILE A 248 1.26 -0.38 -16.99
N ILE A 249 1.27 -0.62 -15.68
CA ILE A 249 1.94 0.24 -14.69
C ILE A 249 3.45 0.32 -14.94
N ASN A 250 4.09 -0.81 -15.23
CA ASN A 250 5.54 -0.85 -15.48
C ASN A 250 5.93 -0.13 -16.77
N ARG A 251 5.09 -0.17 -17.81
CA ARG A 251 5.31 0.61 -19.05
C ARG A 251 5.24 2.10 -18.74
N MET A 252 4.15 2.56 -18.12
CA MET A 252 3.99 3.96 -17.70
C MET A 252 5.21 4.46 -16.89
N LYS A 253 5.67 3.68 -15.89
CA LYS A 253 6.88 4.02 -15.10
C LYS A 253 8.13 4.14 -15.98
N ALA A 254 8.32 3.21 -16.91
CA ALA A 254 9.47 3.20 -17.82
C ALA A 254 9.45 4.41 -18.76
N ASP A 255 8.27 4.78 -19.28
CA ASP A 255 8.08 5.91 -20.18
C ASP A 255 8.39 7.24 -19.47
N ILE A 256 7.86 7.45 -18.26
CA ILE A 256 8.20 8.63 -17.43
C ILE A 256 9.70 8.69 -17.14
N THR A 257 10.31 7.55 -16.79
CA THR A 257 11.76 7.48 -16.50
C THR A 257 12.58 7.84 -17.74
N ASN A 258 12.13 7.40 -18.92
CA ASN A 258 12.76 7.68 -20.19
C ASN A 258 12.62 9.16 -20.58
N ASP A 259 11.46 9.77 -20.35
CA ASP A 259 11.21 11.19 -20.64
C ASP A 259 12.18 12.09 -19.89
N LEU A 260 12.34 11.87 -18.59
CA LEU A 260 13.30 12.62 -17.78
C LEU A 260 14.75 12.33 -18.15
N ARG A 261 15.06 11.11 -18.60
CA ARG A 261 16.39 10.79 -19.13
C ARG A 261 16.69 11.59 -20.41
N VAL A 262 15.71 11.72 -21.31
CA VAL A 262 15.82 12.54 -22.52
C VAL A 262 16.03 14.01 -22.16
N VAL A 263 15.30 14.54 -21.19
CA VAL A 263 15.49 15.91 -20.67
C VAL A 263 16.92 16.15 -20.17
N ILE A 264 17.46 15.21 -19.39
CA ILE A 264 18.85 15.28 -18.89
C ILE A 264 19.84 15.25 -20.05
N GLU A 265 19.60 14.42 -21.07
CA GLU A 265 20.45 14.33 -22.25
C GLU A 265 20.44 15.61 -23.10
N ILE A 266 19.26 16.23 -23.30
CA ILE A 266 19.13 17.54 -23.95
C ILE A 266 19.98 18.57 -23.22
N THR A 267 19.82 18.64 -21.89
CA THR A 267 20.55 19.61 -21.04
C THR A 267 22.07 19.39 -21.12
N HIS A 268 22.52 18.14 -21.06
CA HIS A 268 23.95 17.79 -21.16
C HIS A 268 24.53 18.09 -22.54
N ARG A 269 23.80 17.83 -23.63
CA ARG A 269 24.26 18.16 -24.98
C ARG A 269 24.42 19.67 -25.13
N SER A 270 23.46 20.45 -24.66
CA SER A 270 23.50 21.92 -24.71
C SER A 270 24.64 22.51 -23.88
N SER A 271 25.00 21.89 -22.75
CA SER A 271 26.13 22.37 -21.92
C SER A 271 27.50 22.25 -22.60
N ARG A 272 27.62 21.39 -23.62
CA ARG A 272 28.85 21.20 -24.41
C ARG A 272 28.98 22.20 -25.56
N ILE A 273 27.91 22.91 -25.92
CA ILE A 273 27.89 23.86 -27.04
C ILE A 273 28.54 25.20 -26.64
N SER A 274 28.42 25.62 -25.38
CA SER A 274 28.94 26.91 -24.91
C SER A 274 29.56 26.79 -23.52
N ASP A 275 30.86 27.04 -23.42
CA ASP A 275 31.56 27.11 -22.12
C ASP A 275 30.98 28.20 -21.21
N ALA A 276 30.40 29.26 -21.79
CA ALA A 276 29.73 30.33 -21.04
C ALA A 276 28.39 29.89 -20.43
N ALA A 277 27.66 28.96 -21.05
CA ALA A 277 26.40 28.40 -20.54
C ALA A 277 26.61 27.11 -19.72
N LYS A 278 27.79 26.49 -19.83
CA LYS A 278 28.12 25.18 -19.28
C LYS A 278 27.82 25.04 -17.80
N ARG A 279 28.17 26.04 -16.97
CA ARG A 279 27.95 25.97 -15.51
C ARG A 279 26.46 25.82 -15.19
N SER A 280 25.62 26.72 -15.68
CA SER A 280 24.18 26.72 -15.39
C SER A 280 23.45 25.53 -15.97
N LEU A 281 23.82 25.08 -17.16
CA LEU A 281 23.27 23.85 -17.74
C LEU A 281 23.72 22.60 -16.98
N MET A 282 24.94 22.55 -16.46
CA MET A 282 25.39 21.44 -15.60
C MET A 282 24.67 21.44 -14.24
N THR A 283 24.45 22.62 -13.65
CA THR A 283 23.64 22.78 -12.43
C THR A 283 22.20 22.32 -12.68
N LEU A 284 21.61 22.69 -13.82
CA LEU A 284 20.26 22.27 -14.21
C LEU A 284 20.19 20.76 -14.41
N MET A 285 21.17 20.18 -15.12
CA MET A 285 21.27 18.74 -15.33
C MET A 285 21.32 17.97 -13.99
N ARG A 286 22.14 18.42 -13.03
CA ARG A 286 22.23 17.82 -11.69
C ARG A 286 20.92 17.96 -10.92
N THR A 287 20.28 19.12 -11.00
CA THR A 287 18.98 19.40 -10.37
C THR A 287 17.91 18.44 -10.90
N ILE A 288 17.77 18.32 -12.23
CA ILE A 288 16.81 17.42 -12.87
C ILE A 288 17.13 15.95 -12.55
N GLN A 289 18.40 15.57 -12.47
CA GLN A 289 18.80 14.22 -12.06
C GLN A 289 18.28 13.88 -10.66
N HIS A 290 18.43 14.79 -9.68
CA HIS A 290 17.88 14.60 -8.34
C HIS A 290 16.34 14.55 -8.36
N ARG A 291 15.68 15.45 -9.09
CA ARG A 291 14.21 15.42 -9.25
C ARG A 291 13.72 14.12 -9.87
N ARG A 292 14.44 13.56 -10.84
CA ARG A 292 14.13 12.25 -11.44
C ARG A 292 14.20 11.12 -10.42
N LEU A 293 15.23 11.10 -9.57
CA LEU A 293 15.37 10.08 -8.54
C LEU A 293 14.24 10.19 -7.51
N TYR A 294 13.92 11.40 -7.07
CA TYR A 294 12.79 11.67 -6.19
C TYR A 294 11.45 11.25 -6.83
N LEU A 295 11.22 11.62 -8.10
CA LEU A 295 10.01 11.25 -8.83
C LEU A 295 9.85 9.73 -8.92
N ASN A 296 10.93 9.00 -9.22
CA ASN A 296 10.91 7.54 -9.26
C ASN A 296 10.50 6.95 -7.91
N TYR A 297 11.05 7.46 -6.81
CA TYR A 297 10.66 7.06 -5.46
C TYR A 297 9.17 7.34 -5.17
N ALA A 298 8.68 8.52 -5.53
CA ALA A 298 7.30 8.91 -5.30
C ALA A 298 6.31 8.06 -6.13
N ILE A 299 6.65 7.75 -7.39
CA ILE A 299 5.88 6.83 -8.23
C ILE A 299 5.90 5.41 -7.64
N GLU A 300 7.03 4.92 -7.15
CA GLU A 300 7.11 3.64 -6.46
C GLU A 300 6.19 3.58 -5.24
N CYS A 301 6.11 4.65 -4.45
CA CYS A 301 5.16 4.72 -3.34
C CYS A 301 3.70 4.65 -3.80
N ALA A 302 3.35 5.30 -4.91
CA ALA A 302 2.01 5.22 -5.49
C ALA A 302 1.69 3.80 -5.99
N ILE A 303 2.68 3.11 -6.57
CA ILE A 303 2.56 1.71 -7.00
C ILE A 303 2.37 0.79 -5.80
N ASP A 304 3.13 0.98 -4.71
CA ASP A 304 3.00 0.19 -3.48
C ASP A 304 1.58 0.33 -2.88
N ASP A 305 1.03 1.55 -2.81
CA ASP A 305 -0.35 1.77 -2.33
C ASP A 305 -1.39 1.12 -3.25
N HIS A 306 -1.23 1.26 -4.57
CA HIS A 306 -2.09 0.60 -5.55
C HIS A 306 -2.07 -0.93 -5.38
N GLN A 307 -0.89 -1.53 -5.24
CA GLN A 307 -0.74 -2.96 -5.01
C GLN A 307 -1.40 -3.42 -3.70
N ALA A 308 -1.27 -2.63 -2.63
CA ALA A 308 -1.93 -2.91 -1.35
C ALA A 308 -3.46 -2.87 -1.48
N ARG A 309 -4.02 -1.88 -2.19
CA ARG A 309 -5.46 -1.77 -2.47
C ARG A 309 -5.95 -2.92 -3.33
N MET A 310 -5.20 -3.29 -4.37
CA MET A 310 -5.51 -4.44 -5.23
C MET A 310 -5.53 -5.75 -4.44
N GLN A 311 -4.57 -5.95 -3.54
CA GLN A 311 -4.54 -7.14 -2.68
C GLN A 311 -5.72 -7.17 -1.70
N LYS A 312 -6.11 -6.02 -1.14
CA LYS A 312 -7.31 -5.92 -0.30
C LYS A 312 -8.57 -6.23 -1.10
N LEU A 313 -8.69 -5.69 -2.31
CA LEU A 313 -9.82 -5.97 -3.19
C LEU A 313 -9.91 -7.46 -3.53
N ARG A 314 -8.79 -8.10 -3.87
CA ARG A 314 -8.75 -9.56 -4.07
C ARG A 314 -9.37 -10.32 -2.91
N VAL A 315 -9.01 -9.97 -1.67
CA VAL A 315 -9.58 -10.59 -0.46
C VAL A 315 -11.08 -10.33 -0.36
N ASP A 316 -11.51 -9.08 -0.56
CA ASP A 316 -12.92 -8.68 -0.50
C ASP A 316 -13.78 -9.38 -1.57
N LEU A 317 -13.20 -9.76 -2.71
CA LEU A 317 -13.90 -10.45 -3.80
C LEU A 317 -14.24 -11.90 -3.46
N VAL A 318 -13.34 -12.61 -2.79
CA VAL A 318 -13.42 -14.08 -2.64
C VAL A 318 -13.64 -14.53 -1.21
N SER A 319 -13.47 -13.64 -0.23
CA SER A 319 -13.65 -13.97 1.17
C SER A 319 -15.13 -14.08 1.55
N SER A 320 -15.42 -14.95 2.52
CA SER A 320 -16.75 -15.18 3.08
C SER A 320 -17.09 -14.28 4.28
N ILE A 321 -16.13 -13.44 4.72
CA ILE A 321 -16.30 -12.55 5.87
C ILE A 321 -17.40 -11.51 5.64
N GLN A 322 -18.03 -11.03 6.71
CA GLN A 322 -19.15 -10.10 6.60
C GLN A 322 -18.81 -8.77 5.89
N SER A 323 -17.56 -8.31 5.96
CA SER A 323 -17.11 -7.08 5.30
C SER A 323 -16.77 -7.25 3.82
N SER A 324 -16.69 -8.48 3.31
CA SER A 324 -16.44 -8.76 1.89
C SER A 324 -17.63 -8.37 1.03
N ILE A 325 -17.46 -8.35 -0.30
CA ILE A 325 -18.55 -7.99 -1.22
C ILE A 325 -19.73 -8.96 -1.05
N ILE A 326 -19.49 -10.27 -1.03
CA ILE A 326 -20.57 -11.24 -0.79
C ILE A 326 -21.18 -11.08 0.60
N GLY A 327 -20.33 -10.85 1.61
CA GLY A 327 -20.78 -10.68 2.99
C GLY A 327 -21.76 -9.53 3.11
N GLN A 328 -21.40 -8.36 2.59
CA GLN A 328 -22.24 -7.16 2.58
C GLN A 328 -23.55 -7.39 1.81
N ARG A 329 -23.49 -8.05 0.64
CA ARG A 329 -24.66 -8.34 -0.17
C ARG A 329 -25.61 -9.36 0.44
N MET A 330 -25.11 -10.26 1.29
CA MET A 330 -25.93 -11.24 2.01
C MET A 330 -26.60 -10.66 3.27
N VAL A 331 -26.09 -9.56 3.85
CA VAL A 331 -26.65 -8.96 5.08
C VAL A 331 -28.16 -8.68 4.99
N PRO A 332 -28.71 -8.06 3.91
CA PRO A 332 -30.14 -7.81 3.79
C PRO A 332 -30.98 -9.09 3.87
N TYR A 333 -30.54 -10.17 3.22
CA TYR A 333 -31.25 -11.45 3.21
C TYR A 333 -31.22 -12.13 4.58
N TYR A 334 -30.08 -12.09 5.28
CA TYR A 334 -30.02 -12.55 6.67
C TYR A 334 -30.95 -11.76 7.58
N LYS A 335 -30.97 -10.43 7.46
CA LYS A 335 -31.87 -9.58 8.24
C LYS A 335 -33.35 -9.85 7.93
N ALA A 336 -33.71 -10.07 6.67
CA ALA A 336 -35.06 -10.43 6.27
C ALA A 336 -35.47 -11.78 6.87
N SER A 337 -34.62 -12.80 6.74
CA SER A 337 -34.84 -14.13 7.33
C SER A 337 -34.99 -14.07 8.86
N ILE A 338 -34.19 -13.26 9.57
CA ILE A 338 -34.31 -13.10 11.03
C ILE A 338 -35.68 -12.51 11.44
N ARG A 339 -36.26 -11.65 10.61
CA ARG A 339 -37.55 -10.99 10.89
C ARG A 339 -38.76 -11.90 10.66
N GLU A 340 -38.59 -12.99 9.93
CA GLU A 340 -39.68 -13.93 9.65
C GLU A 340 -40.19 -14.64 10.92
N CYS A 341 -41.50 -14.55 11.15
CA CYS A 341 -42.17 -15.12 12.33
C CYS A 341 -43.53 -15.77 11.96
N GLY A 342 -44.13 -16.48 12.91
CA GLY A 342 -45.43 -17.13 12.74
C GLY A 342 -45.42 -18.44 11.93
N GLY A 343 -46.62 -18.91 11.57
CA GLY A 343 -46.83 -20.12 10.79
C GLY A 343 -46.15 -20.04 9.41
N GLY A 344 -45.47 -21.12 9.01
CA GLY A 344 -44.72 -21.19 7.75
C GLY A 344 -43.42 -20.38 7.71
N SER A 345 -42.99 -19.77 8.82
CA SER A 345 -41.77 -18.95 8.84
C SER A 345 -40.50 -19.74 8.51
N ASP A 346 -40.41 -21.02 8.84
CA ASP A 346 -39.27 -21.86 8.44
C ASP A 346 -39.11 -21.93 6.92
N LEU A 347 -40.22 -22.20 6.21
CA LEU A 347 -40.21 -22.28 4.75
C LEU A 347 -39.84 -20.93 4.12
N ARG A 348 -40.36 -19.82 4.65
CA ARG A 348 -40.02 -18.47 4.16
C ARG A 348 -38.56 -18.10 4.42
N LYS A 349 -38.02 -18.37 5.61
CA LYS A 349 -36.59 -18.16 5.94
C LYS A 349 -35.68 -18.88 4.96
N LYS A 350 -36.02 -20.14 4.67
CA LYS A 350 -35.27 -20.98 3.73
C LYS A 350 -35.38 -20.45 2.29
N ALA A 351 -36.57 -20.02 1.86
CA ALA A 351 -36.75 -19.41 0.54
C ALA A 351 -35.90 -18.14 0.38
N ILE A 352 -35.91 -17.23 1.36
CA ILE A 352 -35.13 -15.98 1.33
C ILE A 352 -33.64 -16.23 1.13
N ILE A 353 -33.06 -17.20 1.84
CA ILE A 353 -31.62 -17.48 1.76
C ILE A 353 -31.27 -18.36 0.56
N CYS A 354 -31.98 -19.45 0.35
CA CYS A 354 -31.62 -20.46 -0.65
C CYS A 354 -32.08 -20.08 -2.07
N ASP A 355 -33.25 -19.46 -2.20
CA ASP A 355 -33.87 -19.16 -3.48
C ASP A 355 -33.63 -17.69 -3.87
N ASP A 356 -33.98 -16.74 -2.99
CA ASP A 356 -33.94 -15.29 -3.31
C ASP A 356 -32.52 -14.70 -3.22
N ALA A 357 -31.64 -15.27 -2.39
CA ALA A 357 -30.25 -14.82 -2.26
C ALA A 357 -29.29 -15.67 -3.11
N PHE A 358 -28.91 -16.85 -2.61
CA PHE A 358 -27.92 -17.72 -3.28
C PHE A 358 -28.42 -18.26 -4.62
N GLY A 359 -29.74 -18.45 -4.74
CA GLY A 359 -30.36 -18.86 -5.99
C GLY A 359 -30.50 -17.75 -7.02
N SER A 360 -30.27 -16.48 -6.69
CA SER A 360 -30.51 -15.37 -7.60
C SER A 360 -29.24 -14.96 -8.35
N GLU A 361 -29.38 -14.76 -9.67
CA GLU A 361 -28.33 -14.13 -10.49
C GLU A 361 -28.00 -12.70 -10.01
N THR A 362 -28.99 -12.01 -9.43
CA THR A 362 -28.82 -10.62 -8.93
C THR A 362 -27.77 -10.49 -7.83
N LEU A 363 -27.51 -11.55 -7.06
CA LEU A 363 -26.44 -11.56 -6.07
C LEU A 363 -25.07 -11.42 -6.73
N PHE A 364 -24.87 -12.15 -7.83
CA PHE A 364 -23.62 -12.22 -8.58
C PHE A 364 -23.44 -11.04 -9.53
N ASP A 365 -24.50 -10.58 -10.19
CA ASP A 365 -24.49 -9.32 -10.95
C ASP A 365 -24.16 -8.13 -10.06
N GLY A 366 -24.73 -8.14 -8.86
CA GLY A 366 -24.38 -7.19 -7.82
C GLY A 366 -22.90 -7.25 -7.46
N HIS A 367 -22.37 -8.45 -7.18
CA HIS A 367 -20.96 -8.65 -6.85
C HIS A 367 -20.04 -8.10 -7.95
N ARG A 368 -20.35 -8.40 -9.22
CA ARG A 368 -19.66 -7.87 -10.40
C ARG A 368 -19.70 -6.34 -10.46
N THR A 369 -20.85 -5.74 -10.16
CA THR A 369 -21.02 -4.28 -10.14
C THR A 369 -20.10 -3.64 -9.10
N ASP A 370 -20.08 -4.17 -7.86
CA ASP A 370 -19.20 -3.65 -6.80
C ASP A 370 -17.72 -3.84 -7.15
N PHE A 371 -17.37 -4.95 -7.79
CA PHE A 371 -16.01 -5.19 -8.26
C PHE A 371 -15.59 -4.13 -9.27
N ARG A 372 -16.42 -3.90 -10.30
CA ARG A 372 -16.18 -2.89 -11.34
C ARG A 372 -15.99 -1.50 -10.74
N GLU A 373 -16.87 -1.08 -9.84
CA GLU A 373 -16.78 0.23 -9.18
C GLU A 373 -15.50 0.39 -8.37
N ARG A 374 -15.09 -0.65 -7.63
CA ARG A 374 -13.87 -0.62 -6.83
C ARG A 374 -12.60 -0.63 -7.68
N ILE A 375 -12.56 -1.35 -8.80
CA ILE A 375 -11.42 -1.29 -9.74
C ILE A 375 -11.30 0.09 -10.35
N PHE A 376 -12.41 0.66 -10.79
CA PHE A 376 -12.43 2.02 -11.33
C PHE A 376 -11.89 3.02 -10.31
N ALA A 377 -12.39 2.98 -9.07
CA ALA A 377 -11.91 3.86 -8.01
C ALA A 377 -10.40 3.68 -7.73
N ILE A 378 -9.90 2.45 -7.64
CA ILE A 378 -8.47 2.18 -7.43
C ILE A 378 -7.61 2.69 -8.60
N GLY A 379 -8.10 2.57 -9.84
CA GLY A 379 -7.43 3.09 -11.04
C GLY A 379 -7.35 4.62 -11.04
N GLU A 380 -8.46 5.30 -10.74
CA GLU A 380 -8.55 6.76 -10.65
C GLU A 380 -7.65 7.32 -9.55
N GLU A 381 -7.70 6.73 -8.34
CA GLU A 381 -6.86 7.15 -7.22
C GLU A 381 -5.36 6.99 -7.55
N PHE A 382 -4.98 5.91 -8.23
CA PHE A 382 -3.61 5.69 -8.67
C PHE A 382 -3.17 6.72 -9.73
N GLN A 383 -3.98 6.91 -10.77
CA GLN A 383 -3.72 7.91 -11.81
C GLN A 383 -3.58 9.31 -11.20
N GLN A 384 -4.49 9.69 -10.30
CA GLN A 384 -4.43 10.97 -9.61
C GLN A 384 -3.13 11.12 -8.82
N ALA A 385 -2.75 10.11 -8.03
CA ALA A 385 -1.52 10.15 -7.24
C ALA A 385 -0.27 10.34 -8.13
N VAL A 386 -0.15 9.59 -9.23
CA VAL A 386 0.99 9.72 -10.16
C VAL A 386 0.97 11.08 -10.85
N THR A 387 -0.20 11.52 -11.34
CA THR A 387 -0.37 12.79 -12.04
C THR A 387 -0.02 13.98 -11.15
N GLU A 388 -0.44 13.97 -9.88
CA GLU A 388 -0.14 15.04 -8.92
C GLU A 388 1.36 15.18 -8.68
N VAL A 389 2.05 14.05 -8.48
CA VAL A 389 3.51 14.06 -8.28
C VAL A 389 4.24 14.57 -9.52
N ILE A 390 3.87 14.10 -10.71
CA ILE A 390 4.51 14.54 -11.97
C ILE A 390 4.26 16.02 -12.22
N LYS A 391 3.01 16.49 -12.09
CA LYS A 391 2.67 17.91 -12.28
C LYS A 391 3.43 18.80 -11.30
N LYS A 392 3.56 18.38 -10.04
CA LYS A 392 4.34 19.10 -9.04
C LYS A 392 5.81 19.24 -9.49
N GLU A 393 6.46 18.14 -9.84
CA GLU A 393 7.88 18.19 -10.23
C GLU A 393 8.10 18.95 -11.55
N VAL A 394 7.24 18.76 -12.55
CA VAL A 394 7.27 19.51 -13.80
C VAL A 394 7.13 21.01 -13.55
N THR A 395 6.20 21.42 -12.68
CA THR A 395 6.01 22.83 -12.32
C THR A 395 7.28 23.42 -11.73
N ILE A 396 7.96 22.69 -10.83
CA ILE A 396 9.19 23.18 -10.22
C ILE A 396 10.33 23.25 -11.26
N ILE A 397 10.43 22.26 -12.15
CA ILE A 397 11.41 22.31 -13.25
C ILE A 397 11.12 23.52 -14.15
N SER A 398 9.87 23.80 -14.50
CA SER A 398 9.52 24.99 -15.27
C SER A 398 9.92 26.29 -14.58
N ILE A 399 9.80 26.38 -13.24
CA ILE A 399 10.32 27.52 -12.47
C ILE A 399 11.85 27.63 -12.57
N ASP A 400 12.57 26.50 -12.51
CA ASP A 400 14.03 26.45 -12.68
C ASP A 400 14.43 26.93 -14.08
N LEU A 401 13.68 26.54 -15.10
CA LEU A 401 13.89 26.95 -16.49
C LEU A 401 13.59 28.45 -16.69
N ASP A 402 12.51 28.96 -16.11
CA ASP A 402 12.14 30.38 -16.17
C ASP A 402 13.19 31.26 -15.48
N SER A 403 13.75 30.79 -14.37
CA SER A 403 14.85 31.49 -13.67
C SER A 403 16.09 31.69 -14.55
N LEU A 404 16.30 30.82 -15.54
CA LEU A 404 17.41 30.93 -16.50
C LEU A 404 17.09 31.83 -17.71
N ARG A 405 15.81 32.07 -18.00
CA ARG A 405 15.34 32.80 -19.19
C ARG A 405 14.92 34.25 -18.88
N ASP A 406 14.38 34.52 -17.69
CA ASP A 406 13.76 35.81 -17.37
C ASP A 406 14.79 36.86 -16.97
N ASP A 407 14.90 37.92 -17.79
CA ASP A 407 15.76 39.08 -17.53
C ASP A 407 15.40 39.81 -16.23
N ASN A 408 14.15 39.71 -15.75
CA ASN A 408 13.74 40.31 -14.48
C ASN A 408 14.36 39.59 -13.27
N VAL A 409 14.45 38.26 -13.32
CA VAL A 409 15.10 37.44 -12.29
C VAL A 409 16.61 37.75 -12.24
N ILE A 410 17.21 37.97 -13.40
CA ILE A 410 18.59 38.42 -13.54
C ILE A 410 18.77 39.81 -12.91
N GLN A 411 17.88 40.76 -13.18
CA GLN A 411 17.95 42.10 -12.57
C GLN A 411 17.72 42.08 -11.05
N GLU A 412 16.81 41.26 -10.55
CA GLU A 412 16.51 41.18 -9.11
C GLU A 412 17.70 40.64 -8.31
N SER A 413 18.35 39.61 -8.81
CA SER A 413 19.57 39.04 -8.22
C SER A 413 20.76 40.01 -8.28
N GLU A 414 20.86 40.84 -9.34
CA GLU A 414 21.88 41.90 -9.45
C GLU A 414 21.64 43.08 -8.49
N ARG A 415 20.38 43.37 -8.12
CA ARG A 415 20.02 44.50 -7.23
C ARG A 415 20.46 44.34 -5.78
N ASN A 416 20.73 43.12 -5.30
CA ASN A 416 21.18 42.89 -3.93
C ASN A 416 22.41 41.96 -3.82
N PRO A 417 23.62 42.48 -4.13
CA PRO A 417 24.84 41.68 -4.15
C PRO A 417 25.21 41.07 -2.79
N ARG A 418 24.92 41.77 -1.67
CA ARG A 418 25.20 41.27 -0.32
C ARG A 418 24.35 40.05 0.03
N PHE A 419 23.06 40.10 -0.32
CA PHE A 419 22.17 38.96 -0.15
C PHE A 419 22.63 37.77 -1.00
N ARG A 420 23.04 38.02 -2.25
CA ARG A 420 23.56 37.00 -3.16
C ARG A 420 24.79 36.28 -2.60
N THR A 421 25.78 37.04 -2.12
CA THR A 421 27.00 36.47 -1.52
C THR A 421 26.68 35.65 -0.29
N GLY A 422 25.87 36.17 0.65
CA GLY A 422 25.49 35.42 1.85
C GLY A 422 24.70 34.14 1.54
N LEU A 423 23.83 34.18 0.52
CA LEU A 423 23.09 33.00 0.08
C LEU A 423 24.00 31.96 -0.58
N THR A 424 25.01 32.39 -1.35
CA THR A 424 26.02 31.48 -1.92
C THR A 424 26.82 30.77 -0.83
N GLU A 425 27.32 31.53 0.16
CA GLU A 425 28.04 30.97 1.32
C GLU A 425 27.16 29.96 2.08
N THR A 426 25.90 30.31 2.32
CA THR A 426 24.94 29.42 2.98
C THR A 426 24.69 28.14 2.18
N CYS A 427 24.53 28.23 0.86
CA CYS A 427 24.34 27.07 0.00
C CYS A 427 25.55 26.12 0.06
N ASP A 428 26.77 26.65 0.06
CA ASP A 428 28.00 25.86 0.14
C ASP A 428 28.14 25.16 1.51
N GLU A 429 27.82 25.87 2.60
CA GLU A 429 27.80 25.30 3.96
C GLU A 429 26.79 24.14 4.07
N VAL A 430 25.57 24.37 3.59
CA VAL A 430 24.50 23.36 3.64
C VAL A 430 24.85 22.15 2.77
N GLN A 431 25.44 22.35 1.59
CA GLN A 431 25.90 21.25 0.73
C GLN A 431 26.97 20.40 1.42
N THR A 432 27.92 21.04 2.12
CA THR A 432 28.97 20.35 2.88
C THR A 432 28.37 19.51 4.01
N LEU A 433 27.42 20.08 4.75
CA LEU A 433 26.73 19.39 5.83
C LEU A 433 25.94 18.17 5.31
N LEU A 434 25.27 18.29 4.17
CA LEU A 434 24.56 17.16 3.54
C LEU A 434 25.51 16.02 3.17
N ASP A 435 26.66 16.34 2.59
CA ASP A 435 27.63 15.34 2.17
C ASP A 435 28.19 14.57 3.38
N ASP A 436 28.37 15.25 4.52
CA ASP A 436 28.74 14.61 5.78
C ASP A 436 27.62 13.73 6.35
N ILE A 437 26.37 14.20 6.33
CA ILE A 437 25.21 13.40 6.76
C ILE A 437 25.09 12.13 5.89
N ARG A 438 25.24 12.25 4.57
CA ARG A 438 25.19 11.12 3.64
C ARG A 438 26.25 10.08 3.95
N ARG A 439 27.49 10.51 4.18
CA ARG A 439 28.57 9.58 4.59
C ARG A 439 28.24 8.81 5.85
N VAL A 440 27.65 9.47 6.85
CA VAL A 440 27.22 8.81 8.09
C VAL A 440 26.10 7.81 7.81
N VAL A 441 25.07 8.23 7.06
CA VAL A 441 23.95 7.35 6.68
C VAL A 441 24.43 6.12 5.92
N ASP A 442 25.26 6.29 4.89
CA ASP A 442 25.82 5.20 4.09
C ASP A 442 26.65 4.23 4.94
N SER A 443 27.37 4.74 5.95
CA SER A 443 28.11 3.89 6.88
C SER A 443 27.20 3.04 7.76
N VAL A 444 26.04 3.57 8.17
CA VAL A 444 25.06 2.84 9.00
C VAL A 444 24.28 1.83 8.16
N THR A 445 23.88 2.20 6.95
CA THR A 445 23.08 1.31 6.06
C THR A 445 23.92 0.22 5.40
N SER A 446 25.23 0.43 5.19
CA SER A 446 26.14 -0.60 4.68
C SER A 446 26.61 -1.59 5.76
N SER A 447 26.34 -1.28 7.04
CA SER A 447 26.70 -2.10 8.20
C SER A 447 25.56 -3.01 8.69
N ALA A 448 24.37 -2.87 8.10
CA ALA A 448 23.16 -3.64 8.41
C ALA A 448 22.87 -4.63 7.27
#